data_AF-A0A067MRK9-F1
#
_entry.id   AF-A0A067MRK9-F1
#
_cell.length_a   1.000
_cell.length_b   1.000
_cell.length_c   1.000
_cell.angle_alpha   90.00
_cell.angle_beta   90.00
_cell.angle_gamma   90.00
#
_symmetry.space_group_name_H-M   'P 1'
#
loop_
_entity.id
_entity.type
_entity.pdbx_description
1 polymer ?
#
loop_
_entity_poly.entity_id
_entity_poly.type
_entity_poly.pdbx_seq_one_letter_code
_entity_poly.pdbx_strand_id
1 'polypeptide(L)'
;MLFPPRASASSAARTSRSNGSLSAQQALATLSVEYASLRSQSHCPIGMYVVPSVESMFVWDGVFFVHQALSYHSRAFGFYSRSSLRFRLTFNNYPEKAPAVHFITDVFHPLISQKDGLFSLAPRIPTWLPKEHHVFDVLHWIKTAFKRDALDRLKEKDCLNKEAYRYRETTSSFVALASQTAMLSQSPSALYDKDHPSLGGKGRGAIVFHKLTDRELQEMREEIGVQKWEIPSD
;
A
#
# COMPACT_ATOMS: atom_id res chain seq x y z
N MET A 1 1.07 76.67 18.61
CA MET A 1 1.01 75.30 18.06
C MET A 1 2.27 75.09 17.25
N LEU A 2 3.12 74.11 17.61
CA LEU A 2 4.08 73.41 16.72
C LEU A 2 4.94 72.45 17.58
N PHE A 3 5.02 71.21 17.11
CA PHE A 3 5.52 70.00 17.77
C PHE A 3 7.06 69.91 17.87
N PRO A 4 7.61 69.07 18.76
CA PRO A 4 9.03 68.69 18.77
C PRO A 4 9.37 67.62 17.70
N PRO A 5 10.67 67.35 17.43
CA PRO A 5 11.13 66.60 16.27
C PRO A 5 11.05 65.07 16.42
N ARG A 6 11.03 64.42 15.26
CA ARG A 6 10.78 63.01 14.97
C ARG A 6 11.99 62.13 15.35
N ALA A 7 11.79 61.17 16.25
CA ALA A 7 12.78 60.14 16.58
C ALA A 7 12.89 59.07 15.48
N SER A 8 14.12 58.64 15.22
CA SER A 8 14.54 57.62 14.25
C SER A 8 13.95 56.25 14.57
N ALA A 9 13.25 55.64 13.59
CA ALA A 9 12.77 54.27 13.68
C ALA A 9 13.93 53.28 13.50
N SER A 10 14.22 52.53 14.55
CA SER A 10 15.09 51.35 14.52
C SER A 10 14.42 50.21 13.74
N SER A 11 15.14 49.66 12.77
CA SER A 11 14.75 48.51 11.95
C SER A 11 14.57 47.27 12.82
N ALA A 12 13.32 46.88 13.07
CA ALA A 12 12.99 45.61 13.70
C ALA A 12 13.42 44.45 12.78
N ALA A 13 14.39 43.67 13.25
CA ALA A 13 14.83 42.43 12.64
C ALA A 13 13.63 41.47 12.51
N ARG A 14 13.32 41.11 11.25
CA ARG A 14 12.44 39.98 10.94
C ARG A 14 13.10 38.70 11.44
N THR A 15 12.58 38.14 12.52
CA THR A 15 12.85 36.76 12.92
C THR A 15 12.31 35.83 11.84
N SER A 16 13.22 35.15 11.15
CA SER A 16 12.91 34.02 10.29
C SER A 16 12.29 32.91 11.14
N ARG A 17 11.05 32.53 10.82
CA ARG A 17 10.44 31.32 11.38
C ARG A 17 11.26 30.13 10.89
N SER A 18 11.97 29.46 11.79
CA SER A 18 12.54 28.14 11.52
C SER A 18 11.40 27.16 11.22
N ASN A 19 11.41 26.54 10.04
CA ASN A 19 10.59 25.36 9.75
C ASN A 19 10.95 24.27 10.75
N GLY A 20 10.16 24.12 11.82
CA GLY A 20 10.41 23.14 12.86
C GLY A 20 10.15 21.74 12.32
N SER A 21 11.19 20.90 12.28
CA SER A 21 11.01 19.46 12.16
C SER A 21 10.17 18.96 13.33
N LEU A 22 9.12 18.18 13.07
CA LEU A 22 8.37 17.50 14.13
C LEU A 22 9.32 16.68 15.00
N SER A 23 9.10 16.70 16.31
CA SER A 23 9.89 15.85 17.20
C SER A 23 9.55 14.37 16.92
N ALA A 24 10.50 13.47 17.16
CA ALA A 24 10.30 12.04 16.97
C ALA A 24 9.07 11.52 17.76
N GLN A 25 8.81 12.09 18.93
CA GLN A 25 7.65 11.77 19.76
C GLN A 25 6.33 12.18 19.11
N GLN A 26 6.27 13.35 18.47
CA GLN A 26 5.08 13.81 17.75
C GLN A 26 4.81 12.94 16.52
N ALA A 27 5.86 12.56 15.78
CA ALA A 27 5.73 11.67 14.63
C ALA A 27 5.20 10.28 15.05
N LEU A 28 5.74 9.72 16.14
CA LEU A 28 5.26 8.46 16.72
C LEU A 28 3.79 8.54 17.17
N ALA A 29 3.41 9.61 17.88
CA ALA A 29 2.02 9.81 18.30
C ALA A 29 1.08 9.88 17.09
N THR A 30 1.49 10.60 16.04
CA THR A 30 0.72 10.72 14.79
C THR A 30 0.54 9.35 14.13
N LEU A 31 1.62 8.56 13.99
CA LEU A 31 1.55 7.21 13.42
C LEU A 31 0.69 6.26 14.25
N SER A 32 0.72 6.35 15.57
CA SER A 32 -0.15 5.58 16.46
C SER A 32 -1.63 5.90 16.22
N VAL A 33 -1.97 7.16 16.00
CA VAL A 33 -3.34 7.57 15.66
C VAL A 33 -3.73 7.08 14.28
N GLU A 34 -2.87 7.22 13.27
CA GLU A 34 -3.10 6.69 11.92
C GLU A 34 -3.37 5.19 11.96
N TYR A 35 -2.55 4.43 12.68
CA TYR A 35 -2.73 2.98 12.79
C TYR A 35 -4.04 2.62 13.50
N ALA A 36 -4.35 3.30 14.61
CA ALA A 36 -5.61 3.11 15.31
C ALA A 36 -6.81 3.39 14.39
N SER A 37 -6.71 4.38 13.51
CA SER A 37 -7.76 4.76 12.56
C SER A 37 -8.06 3.68 11.53
N LEU A 38 -7.13 2.76 11.23
CA LEU A 38 -7.39 1.66 10.29
C LEU A 38 -8.49 0.71 10.77
N ARG A 39 -8.82 0.72 12.06
CA ARG A 39 -9.93 -0.04 12.64
C ARG A 39 -11.30 0.61 12.42
N SER A 40 -11.33 1.87 12.00
CA SER A 40 -12.59 2.56 11.65
C SER A 40 -13.18 1.99 10.36
N GLN A 41 -14.50 2.06 10.26
CA GLN A 41 -15.23 1.54 9.10
C GLN A 41 -14.69 2.15 7.80
N SER A 42 -14.41 1.29 6.81
CA SER A 42 -13.92 1.66 5.48
C SER A 42 -12.52 2.31 5.41
N HIS A 43 -11.79 2.44 6.52
CA HIS A 43 -10.41 2.96 6.48
C HIS A 43 -9.44 1.90 5.93
N CYS A 44 -9.39 0.70 6.53
CA CYS A 44 -8.64 -0.39 5.92
C CYS A 44 -9.46 -1.04 4.78
N PRO A 45 -8.95 -1.08 3.54
CA PRO A 45 -9.70 -1.71 2.46
C PRO A 45 -9.83 -3.22 2.66
N ILE A 46 -11.01 -3.78 2.36
CA ILE A 46 -11.26 -5.23 2.45
C ILE A 46 -10.19 -6.02 1.67
N GLY A 47 -9.70 -7.11 2.26
CA GLY A 47 -8.65 -7.93 1.70
C GLY A 47 -7.24 -7.42 2.00
N MET A 48 -7.09 -6.31 2.74
CA MET A 48 -5.79 -5.84 3.21
C MET A 48 -5.65 -6.04 4.71
N TYR A 49 -4.49 -6.53 5.12
CA TYR A 49 -4.06 -6.60 6.51
C TYR A 49 -2.77 -5.83 6.62
N VAL A 50 -2.69 -4.91 7.58
CA VAL A 50 -1.54 -4.02 7.78
C VAL A 50 -1.20 -3.99 9.25
N VAL A 51 0.07 -4.17 9.59
CA VAL A 51 0.57 -4.13 10.96
C VAL A 51 1.91 -3.36 11.00
N PRO A 52 2.20 -2.61 12.07
CA PRO A 52 3.54 -2.07 12.28
C PRO A 52 4.55 -3.21 12.42
N SER A 53 5.78 -2.96 11.95
CA SER A 53 6.91 -3.82 12.21
C SER A 53 7.20 -3.87 13.70
N VAL A 54 7.65 -5.03 14.18
CA VAL A 54 8.07 -5.24 15.57
C VAL A 54 9.27 -4.36 15.95
N GLU A 55 10.08 -3.97 14.97
CA GLU A 55 11.30 -3.19 15.21
C GLU A 55 11.05 -1.68 15.21
N SER A 56 10.03 -1.21 14.47
CA SER A 56 9.80 0.22 14.30
C SER A 56 8.38 0.56 13.85
N MET A 57 7.76 1.50 14.55
CA MET A 57 6.46 2.08 14.17
C MET A 57 6.52 2.89 12.86
N PHE A 58 7.71 3.24 12.37
CA PHE A 58 7.91 3.92 11.09
C PHE A 58 7.97 2.97 9.89
N VAL A 59 7.76 1.67 10.10
CA VAL A 59 7.69 0.66 9.04
C VAL A 59 6.46 -0.20 9.29
N TRP A 60 5.52 -0.25 8.34
CA TRP A 60 4.37 -1.14 8.44
C TRP A 60 4.42 -2.16 7.32
N ASP A 61 4.15 -3.42 7.66
CA ASP A 61 4.04 -4.51 6.71
C ASP A 61 2.57 -4.78 6.42
N GLY A 62 2.27 -4.98 5.13
CA GLY A 62 0.92 -5.27 4.67
C GLY A 62 0.89 -6.48 3.75
N VAL A 63 -0.25 -7.16 3.75
CA VAL A 63 -0.62 -8.11 2.69
C VAL A 63 -1.95 -7.70 2.10
N PHE A 64 -2.02 -7.74 0.77
CA PHE A 64 -3.22 -7.49 0.00
C PHE A 64 -3.64 -8.76 -0.75
N PHE A 65 -4.75 -9.35 -0.31
CA PHE A 65 -5.45 -10.41 -1.00
C PHE A 65 -6.37 -9.81 -2.06
N VAL A 66 -5.99 -9.98 -3.33
CA VAL A 66 -6.77 -9.48 -4.46
C VAL A 66 -7.95 -10.41 -4.68
N HIS A 67 -9.09 -10.10 -4.07
CA HIS A 67 -10.30 -10.91 -4.20
C HIS A 67 -10.85 -10.88 -5.63
N GLN A 68 -11.40 -12.02 -6.04
CA GLN A 68 -12.24 -12.12 -7.23
C GLN A 68 -13.59 -11.46 -6.94
N ALA A 69 -14.00 -10.50 -7.76
CA ALA A 69 -15.34 -9.96 -7.67
C ALA A 69 -16.34 -11.04 -8.13
N LEU A 70 -17.34 -11.36 -7.31
CA LEU A 70 -18.36 -12.40 -7.58
C LEU A 70 -19.38 -12.03 -8.67
N SER A 71 -19.11 -11.02 -9.50
CA SER A 71 -19.98 -10.64 -10.61
C SER A 71 -19.47 -11.26 -11.91
N TYR A 72 -20.13 -12.36 -12.33
CA TYR A 72 -19.89 -13.06 -13.60
C TYR A 72 -20.07 -12.19 -14.85
N HIS A 73 -20.63 -10.97 -14.72
CA HIS A 73 -20.83 -10.02 -15.83
C HIS A 73 -19.89 -8.82 -15.82
N SER A 74 -18.97 -8.72 -14.87
CA SER A 74 -18.16 -7.52 -14.73
C SER A 74 -16.86 -7.59 -15.53
N ARG A 75 -16.73 -6.74 -16.55
CA ARG A 75 -15.45 -6.38 -17.17
C ARG A 75 -14.43 -5.79 -16.16
N ALA A 76 -14.78 -5.64 -14.88
CA ALA A 76 -13.90 -5.25 -13.79
C ALA A 76 -13.06 -6.39 -13.19
N PHE A 77 -13.01 -7.58 -13.83
CA PHE A 77 -11.99 -8.58 -13.49
C PHE A 77 -10.59 -7.96 -13.60
N GLY A 78 -9.89 -7.88 -12.47
CA GLY A 78 -8.50 -7.49 -12.43
C GLY A 78 -7.62 -8.66 -12.82
N PHE A 79 -6.58 -8.41 -13.62
CA PHE A 79 -5.60 -9.40 -14.09
C PHE A 79 -4.82 -10.11 -12.96
N TYR A 80 -5.01 -9.65 -11.73
CA TYR A 80 -4.30 -10.09 -10.53
C TYR A 80 -5.21 -10.84 -9.56
N SER A 81 -6.39 -11.30 -10.00
CA SER A 81 -7.31 -12.04 -9.14
C SER A 81 -6.61 -13.19 -8.43
N ARG A 82 -6.94 -13.40 -7.14
CA ARG A 82 -6.38 -14.42 -6.26
C ARG A 82 -4.90 -14.22 -5.87
N SER A 83 -4.31 -13.07 -6.16
CA SER A 83 -2.95 -12.76 -5.70
C SER A 83 -2.89 -12.52 -4.18
N SER A 84 -1.78 -12.89 -3.54
CA SER A 84 -1.40 -12.52 -2.17
C SER A 84 -0.17 -11.62 -2.23
N LEU A 85 -0.39 -10.31 -2.20
CA LEU A 85 0.66 -9.33 -2.48
C LEU A 85 1.16 -8.70 -1.20
N ARG A 86 2.41 -8.97 -0.83
CA ARG A 86 3.07 -8.34 0.33
C ARG A 86 3.66 -7.01 -0.07
N PHE A 87 3.47 -6.00 0.77
CA PHE A 87 4.03 -4.67 0.62
C PHE A 87 4.47 -4.10 1.96
N ARG A 88 5.28 -3.05 1.92
CA ARG A 88 5.82 -2.35 3.07
C ARG A 88 5.62 -0.85 2.90
N LEU A 89 5.11 -0.21 3.95
CA LEU A 89 5.05 1.24 4.10
C LEU A 89 6.25 1.68 4.92
N THR A 90 6.97 2.71 4.46
CA THR A 90 8.06 3.33 5.21
C THR A 90 7.78 4.82 5.37
N PHE A 91 7.73 5.25 6.62
CA PHE A 91 7.33 6.60 7.02
C PHE A 91 8.57 7.46 7.28
N ASN A 92 8.96 8.28 6.29
CA ASN A 92 10.06 9.21 6.43
C ASN A 92 9.51 10.64 6.49
N ASN A 93 9.64 11.29 7.65
CA ASN A 93 9.14 12.66 7.88
C ASN A 93 7.61 12.77 7.72
N TYR A 94 6.86 11.78 8.23
CA TYR A 94 5.40 11.79 8.27
C TYR A 94 4.88 12.72 9.39
N PRO A 95 3.78 13.47 9.20
CA PRO A 95 2.86 13.51 8.05
C PRO A 95 3.24 14.52 6.96
N GLU A 96 4.43 15.13 7.02
CA GLU A 96 4.84 16.13 6.00
C GLU A 96 5.11 15.49 4.63
N LYS A 97 5.41 14.20 4.59
CA LYS A 97 5.57 13.41 3.36
C LYS A 97 4.74 12.14 3.40
N ALA A 98 4.28 11.69 2.22
CA ALA A 98 3.63 10.41 2.04
C ALA A 98 4.56 9.25 2.46
N PRO A 99 4.02 8.13 2.97
CA PRO A 99 4.82 6.91 3.12
C PRO A 99 5.29 6.42 1.75
N ALA A 100 6.52 5.90 1.72
CA ALA A 100 6.99 5.13 0.57
C ALA A 100 6.36 3.74 0.61
N VAL A 101 5.85 3.26 -0.52
CA VAL A 101 5.24 1.93 -0.65
C VAL A 101 6.17 1.06 -1.49
N HIS A 102 6.61 -0.07 -0.93
CA HIS A 102 7.41 -1.06 -1.65
C HIS A 102 6.71 -2.40 -1.64
N PHE A 103 6.47 -2.98 -2.81
CA PHE A 103 6.09 -4.36 -2.92
C PHE A 103 7.28 -5.26 -2.59
N ILE A 104 7.04 -6.18 -1.67
CA ILE A 104 7.98 -7.24 -1.29
C ILE A 104 7.78 -8.42 -2.23
N THR A 105 6.52 -8.76 -2.52
CA THR A 105 6.19 -9.69 -3.61
C THR A 105 6.62 -9.10 -4.95
N ASP A 106 7.25 -9.90 -5.80
CA ASP A 106 7.53 -9.52 -7.17
C ASP A 106 6.24 -9.42 -7.99
N VAL A 107 5.96 -8.24 -8.53
CA VAL A 107 4.68 -7.90 -9.17
C VAL A 107 4.95 -7.22 -10.50
N PHE A 108 4.47 -7.82 -11.58
CA PHE A 108 4.48 -7.20 -12.89
C PHE A 108 3.29 -6.24 -13.02
N HIS A 109 3.49 -4.95 -12.74
CA HIS A 109 2.42 -3.92 -12.76
C HIS A 109 2.97 -2.56 -13.22
N PRO A 110 2.23 -1.74 -14.01
CA PRO A 110 2.74 -0.50 -14.58
C PRO A 110 3.27 0.51 -13.54
N LEU A 111 2.66 0.55 -12.36
CA LEU A 111 3.03 1.46 -11.27
C LEU A 111 4.10 0.92 -10.32
N ILE A 112 4.61 -0.30 -10.54
CA ILE A 112 5.58 -0.95 -9.65
C ILE A 112 6.93 -1.06 -10.38
N SER A 113 7.96 -0.45 -9.81
CA SER A 113 9.33 -0.59 -10.26
C SER A 113 9.80 -2.04 -10.15
N GLN A 114 10.28 -2.63 -11.24
CA GLN A 114 10.83 -3.99 -11.24
C GLN A 114 12.20 -4.10 -10.54
N LYS A 115 12.86 -2.96 -10.29
CA LYS A 115 14.18 -2.93 -9.66
C LYS A 115 14.09 -3.13 -8.15
N ASP A 116 13.13 -2.47 -7.52
CA ASP A 116 13.05 -2.32 -6.07
C ASP A 116 11.62 -2.41 -5.53
N GLY A 117 10.62 -2.72 -6.35
CA GLY A 117 9.23 -2.84 -5.92
C GLY A 117 8.58 -1.52 -5.52
N LEU A 118 9.23 -0.36 -5.73
CA LEU A 118 8.64 0.94 -5.40
C LEU A 118 7.32 1.13 -6.16
N PHE A 119 6.26 1.51 -5.46
CA PHE A 119 4.94 1.77 -6.03
C PHE A 119 4.66 3.27 -6.14
N SER A 120 4.17 3.68 -7.31
CA SER A 120 3.87 5.08 -7.62
C SER A 120 2.50 5.52 -7.08
N LEU A 121 2.52 6.55 -6.21
CA LEU A 121 1.31 7.24 -5.74
C LEU A 121 0.83 8.33 -6.70
N ALA A 122 1.71 8.79 -7.60
CA ALA A 122 1.51 9.99 -8.42
C ALA A 122 0.19 10.02 -9.24
N PRO A 123 -0.30 8.91 -9.83
CA PRO A 123 -1.54 8.96 -10.61
C PRO A 123 -2.78 9.36 -9.80
N ARG A 124 -2.79 9.09 -8.49
CA ARG A 124 -3.94 9.35 -7.61
C ARG A 124 -3.68 10.42 -6.55
N ILE A 125 -2.42 10.52 -6.11
CA ILE A 125 -1.91 11.46 -5.11
C ILE A 125 -0.66 12.12 -5.71
N PRO A 126 -0.82 13.03 -6.69
CA PRO A 126 0.31 13.69 -7.37
C PRO A 126 1.08 14.63 -6.44
N THR A 127 0.40 15.16 -5.43
CA THR A 127 1.01 15.98 -4.38
C THR A 127 0.45 15.52 -3.05
N TRP A 128 1.34 15.23 -2.11
CA TRP A 128 0.96 14.89 -0.75
C TRP A 128 0.54 16.16 -0.01
N LEU A 129 -0.64 16.15 0.59
CA LEU A 129 -1.20 17.25 1.36
C LEU A 129 -1.26 16.80 2.82
N PRO A 130 -0.32 17.26 3.67
CA PRO A 130 -0.36 16.95 5.09
C PRO A 130 -1.71 17.35 5.69
N LYS A 131 -2.27 16.51 6.57
CA LYS A 131 -3.58 16.67 7.24
C LYS A 131 -4.82 16.38 6.38
N GLU A 132 -4.70 16.32 5.06
CA GLU A 132 -5.80 15.90 4.18
C GLU A 132 -5.66 14.45 3.76
N HIS A 133 -4.43 14.04 3.40
CA HIS A 133 -4.15 12.66 3.06
C HIS A 133 -3.68 11.87 4.28
N HIS A 134 -4.24 10.66 4.39
CA HIS A 134 -3.98 9.71 5.46
C HIS A 134 -3.40 8.40 4.91
N VAL A 135 -2.98 7.51 5.79
CA VAL A 135 -2.45 6.20 5.36
C VAL A 135 -3.53 5.38 4.64
N PHE A 136 -4.78 5.48 5.05
CA PHE A 136 -5.87 4.76 4.39
C PHE A 136 -6.09 5.19 2.93
N ASP A 137 -5.83 6.45 2.56
CA ASP A 137 -5.91 6.91 1.17
C ASP A 137 -4.90 6.18 0.29
N VAL A 138 -3.70 5.97 0.83
CA VAL A 138 -2.63 5.18 0.19
C VAL A 138 -3.07 3.73 0.03
N LEU A 139 -3.67 3.12 1.06
CA LEU A 139 -4.18 1.74 0.99
C LEU A 139 -5.29 1.58 -0.05
N HIS A 140 -6.25 2.51 -0.09
CA HIS A 140 -7.31 2.52 -1.11
C HIS A 140 -6.75 2.70 -2.52
N TRP A 141 -5.70 3.52 -2.66
CA TRP A 141 -5.03 3.66 -3.94
C TRP A 141 -4.33 2.36 -4.36
N ILE A 142 -3.59 1.72 -3.45
CA ILE A 142 -2.99 0.39 -3.70
C ILE A 142 -4.07 -0.56 -4.20
N LYS A 143 -5.19 -0.72 -3.48
CA LYS A 143 -6.28 -1.61 -3.89
C LYS A 143 -6.86 -1.27 -5.26
N THR A 144 -7.04 0.02 -5.54
CA THR A 144 -7.68 0.48 -6.78
C THR A 144 -6.76 0.32 -7.99
N ALA A 145 -5.45 0.47 -7.82
CA ALA A 145 -4.46 0.36 -8.89
C ALA A 145 -4.50 -1.01 -9.61
N PHE A 146 -4.84 -2.09 -8.91
CA PHE A 146 -4.94 -3.44 -9.48
C PHE A 146 -6.25 -3.71 -10.25
N LYS A 147 -7.15 -2.73 -10.34
CA LYS A 147 -8.39 -2.83 -11.13
C LYS A 147 -8.16 -2.38 -12.57
N ARG A 148 -8.84 -3.04 -13.50
CA ARG A 148 -8.78 -2.70 -14.94
C ARG A 148 -9.06 -1.22 -15.21
N ASP A 149 -10.11 -0.65 -14.64
CA ASP A 149 -10.45 0.77 -14.84
C ASP A 149 -9.33 1.73 -14.40
N ALA A 150 -8.54 1.35 -13.38
CA ALA A 150 -7.41 2.16 -12.95
C ALA A 150 -6.27 2.06 -13.96
N LEU A 151 -5.93 0.83 -14.40
CA LEU A 151 -4.95 0.58 -15.46
C LEU A 151 -5.28 1.39 -16.73
N ASP A 152 -6.55 1.37 -17.14
CA ASP A 152 -7.05 2.01 -18.37
C ASP A 152 -6.99 3.54 -18.30
N ARG A 153 -6.84 4.13 -17.11
CA ARG A 153 -6.66 5.58 -16.89
C ARG A 153 -5.21 6.00 -16.66
N LEU A 154 -4.27 5.07 -16.53
CA LEU A 154 -2.86 5.39 -16.33
C LEU A 154 -2.29 6.09 -17.55
N LYS A 155 -1.36 7.02 -17.30
CA LYS A 155 -0.54 7.67 -18.33
C LYS A 155 0.88 7.15 -18.23
N GLU A 156 1.55 6.98 -19.36
CA GLU A 156 2.90 6.42 -19.42
C GLU A 156 3.89 7.13 -18.50
N LYS A 157 3.78 8.46 -18.39
CA LYS A 157 4.66 9.28 -17.54
C LYS A 157 4.61 8.93 -16.06
N ASP A 158 3.51 8.32 -15.60
CA ASP A 158 3.32 7.95 -14.19
C ASP A 158 3.69 6.49 -13.92
N CYS A 159 4.05 5.73 -14.96
CA CYS A 159 4.39 4.31 -14.91
C CYS A 159 5.89 4.10 -14.71
N LEU A 160 6.24 3.37 -13.64
CA LEU A 160 7.60 2.97 -13.33
C LEU A 160 8.05 1.76 -14.17
N ASN A 161 7.10 0.89 -14.53
CA ASN A 161 7.33 -0.24 -15.44
C ASN A 161 6.64 0.05 -16.78
N LYS A 162 7.44 0.52 -17.75
CA LYS A 162 6.96 0.84 -19.10
C LYS A 162 6.57 -0.40 -19.90
N GLU A 163 7.18 -1.55 -19.63
CA GLU A 163 6.84 -2.81 -20.30
C GLU A 163 5.44 -3.26 -19.90
N ALA A 164 5.12 -3.19 -18.61
CA ALA A 164 3.77 -3.47 -18.12
C ALA A 164 2.73 -2.47 -18.66
N TYR A 165 3.10 -1.20 -18.87
CA TYR A 165 2.21 -0.20 -19.45
C TYR A 165 1.81 -0.51 -20.92
N ARG A 166 2.67 -1.19 -21.68
CA ARG A 166 2.40 -1.62 -23.07
C ARG A 166 1.30 -2.70 -23.18
N TYR A 167 0.65 -3.11 -22.08
CA TYR A 167 -0.51 -4.01 -22.11
C TYR A 167 -1.65 -3.52 -23.02
N ARG A 168 -1.68 -2.20 -23.25
CA ARG A 168 -2.60 -1.54 -24.18
C ARG A 168 -2.38 -1.96 -25.64
N GLU A 169 -1.16 -2.38 -25.99
CA GLU A 169 -0.81 -2.88 -27.32
C GLU A 169 -1.06 -4.38 -27.41
N THR A 170 -0.63 -5.15 -26.41
CA THR A 170 -0.78 -6.61 -26.36
C THR A 170 -1.30 -7.05 -24.99
N THR A 171 -2.62 -7.21 -24.88
CA THR A 171 -3.24 -7.58 -23.59
C THR A 171 -2.94 -9.01 -23.17
N SER A 172 -2.75 -9.95 -24.10
CA SER A 172 -2.52 -11.37 -23.79
C SER A 172 -1.21 -11.64 -23.04
N SER A 173 -0.11 -11.01 -23.44
CA SER A 173 1.19 -11.13 -22.76
C SER A 173 1.14 -10.56 -21.35
N PHE A 174 0.48 -9.42 -21.18
CA PHE A 174 0.26 -8.83 -19.86
C PHE A 174 -0.60 -9.72 -18.96
N VAL A 175 -1.70 -10.27 -19.48
CA VAL A 175 -2.56 -11.21 -18.74
C VAL A 175 -1.75 -12.40 -18.25
N ALA A 176 -0.90 -12.97 -19.11
CA ALA A 176 -0.05 -14.11 -18.75
C ALA A 176 0.91 -13.75 -17.60
N LEU A 177 1.59 -12.61 -17.68
CA LEU A 177 2.54 -12.17 -16.64
C LEU A 177 1.85 -11.79 -15.32
N ALA A 178 0.70 -11.11 -15.39
CA ALA A 178 -0.11 -10.79 -14.20
C ALA A 178 -0.66 -12.06 -13.53
N SER A 179 -1.09 -13.05 -14.33
CA SER A 179 -1.52 -14.36 -13.84
C SER A 179 -0.36 -15.13 -13.22
N GLN A 180 0.84 -15.04 -13.79
CA GLN A 180 2.05 -15.63 -13.23
C GLN A 180 2.40 -14.99 -11.88
N THR A 181 2.31 -13.66 -11.74
CA THR A 181 2.42 -12.99 -10.44
C THR A 181 1.42 -13.59 -9.44
N ALA A 182 0.16 -13.76 -9.82
CA ALA A 182 -0.86 -14.34 -8.94
C ALA A 182 -0.49 -15.76 -8.49
N MET A 183 -0.12 -16.63 -9.44
CA MET A 183 0.27 -18.01 -9.15
C MET A 183 1.49 -18.10 -8.23
N LEU A 184 2.56 -17.35 -8.52
CA LEU A 184 3.79 -17.36 -7.72
C LEU A 184 3.55 -16.79 -6.32
N SER A 185 2.68 -15.79 -6.19
CA SER A 185 2.35 -15.19 -4.88
C SER A 185 1.65 -16.16 -3.92
N GLN A 186 1.03 -17.21 -4.46
CA GLN A 186 0.31 -18.25 -3.72
C GLN A 186 1.11 -19.56 -3.59
N SER A 187 2.34 -19.62 -4.12
CA SER A 187 3.13 -20.84 -4.01
C SER A 187 3.44 -21.12 -2.52
N PRO A 188 3.53 -22.40 -2.11
CA PRO A 188 3.91 -22.74 -0.74
C PRO A 188 5.21 -22.04 -0.32
N SER A 189 6.15 -21.94 -1.26
CA SER A 189 7.44 -21.30 -1.02
C SER A 189 7.31 -19.79 -0.79
N ALA A 190 6.48 -19.07 -1.56
CA ALA A 190 6.24 -17.64 -1.35
C ALA A 190 5.47 -17.34 -0.05
N LEU A 191 4.57 -18.24 0.36
CA LEU A 191 3.76 -18.07 1.56
C LEU A 191 4.54 -18.45 2.84
N TYR A 192 5.25 -19.57 2.81
CA TYR A 192 5.80 -20.23 4.00
C TYR A 192 7.33 -20.14 4.13
N ASP A 193 8.09 -20.05 3.03
CA ASP A 193 9.55 -19.99 3.15
C ASP A 193 9.99 -18.60 3.63
N LYS A 194 11.13 -18.56 4.33
CA LYS A 194 11.67 -17.32 4.90
C LYS A 194 12.43 -16.48 3.87
N ASP A 195 13.08 -17.15 2.91
CA ASP A 195 14.04 -16.55 1.98
C ASP A 195 13.63 -16.72 0.51
N HIS A 196 12.32 -16.80 0.25
CA HIS A 196 11.84 -17.07 -1.09
C HIS A 196 12.24 -15.95 -2.09
N PRO A 197 12.74 -16.29 -3.30
CA PRO A 197 13.19 -15.29 -4.27
C PRO A 197 12.10 -14.29 -4.68
N SER A 198 10.83 -14.69 -4.69
CA SER A 198 9.71 -13.79 -5.01
C SER A 198 9.42 -12.73 -3.94
N LEU A 199 10.09 -12.79 -2.78
CA LEU A 199 10.09 -11.73 -1.76
C LEU A 199 11.19 -10.67 -2.00
N GLY A 200 11.86 -10.72 -3.15
CA GLY A 200 12.91 -9.78 -3.54
C GLY A 200 14.13 -9.76 -2.61
N GLY A 201 14.34 -10.83 -1.82
CA GLY A 201 15.40 -10.89 -0.81
C GLY A 201 15.23 -9.91 0.37
N LYS A 202 14.05 -9.29 0.54
CA LYS A 202 13.82 -8.19 1.51
C LYS A 202 13.40 -8.62 2.91
N GLY A 203 13.58 -9.90 3.25
CA GLY A 203 13.20 -10.48 4.54
C GLY A 203 11.68 -10.51 4.77
N ARG A 204 11.23 -11.27 5.78
CA ARG A 204 9.81 -11.30 6.17
C ARG A 204 9.37 -9.93 6.70
N GLY A 205 8.15 -9.55 6.35
CA GLY A 205 7.40 -8.57 7.13
C GLY A 205 6.81 -9.21 8.40
N ALA A 206 6.24 -8.41 9.29
CA ALA A 206 5.61 -8.87 10.52
C ALA A 206 4.44 -9.85 10.31
N ILE A 207 3.88 -9.95 9.09
CA ILE A 207 2.79 -10.87 8.75
C ILE A 207 3.34 -12.21 8.24
N VAL A 208 3.09 -13.28 8.99
CA VAL A 208 3.54 -14.64 8.68
C VAL A 208 2.36 -15.57 8.41
N PHE A 209 2.48 -16.39 7.35
CA PHE A 209 1.53 -17.46 7.08
C PHE A 209 2.05 -18.78 7.62
N HIS A 210 1.14 -19.58 8.16
CA HIS A 210 1.39 -20.94 8.60
C HIS A 210 0.45 -21.86 7.83
N LYS A 211 0.96 -23.01 7.42
CA LYS A 211 0.14 -24.04 6.80
C LYS A 211 -0.69 -24.72 7.89
N LEU A 212 -1.99 -24.75 7.70
CA LEU A 212 -2.93 -25.43 8.59
C LEU A 212 -3.29 -26.80 8.02
N THR A 213 -3.43 -27.78 8.90
CA THR A 213 -4.04 -29.07 8.59
C THR A 213 -5.56 -28.93 8.48
N ASP A 214 -6.22 -29.89 7.83
CA ASP A 214 -7.69 -29.88 7.71
C ASP A 214 -8.39 -29.90 9.08
N ARG A 215 -7.79 -30.58 10.06
CA ARG A 215 -8.28 -30.63 11.43
C ARG A 215 -8.20 -29.26 12.11
N GLU A 216 -7.02 -28.62 12.08
CA GLU A 216 -6.82 -27.29 12.68
C GLU A 216 -7.72 -26.24 12.01
N LEU A 217 -7.90 -26.33 10.69
CA LEU A 217 -8.78 -25.44 9.95
C LEU A 217 -10.25 -25.62 10.35
N GLN A 218 -10.68 -26.86 10.60
CA GLN A 218 -12.04 -27.17 11.08
C GLN A 218 -12.25 -26.65 12.51
N GLU A 219 -11.30 -26.89 13.41
CA GLU A 219 -11.32 -26.40 14.79
C GLU A 219 -11.43 -24.87 14.83
N MET A 220 -10.60 -24.16 14.05
CA MET A 220 -10.66 -22.69 13.98
C MET A 220 -12.00 -22.20 13.43
N ARG A 221 -12.54 -22.84 12.38
CA ARG A 221 -13.85 -22.49 11.80
C ARG A 221 -14.96 -22.58 12.82
N GLU A 222 -14.97 -23.63 13.63
CA GLU A 222 -15.93 -23.82 14.72
C GLU A 222 -15.77 -22.73 15.79
N GLU A 223 -14.55 -22.39 16.18
CA GLU A 223 -14.25 -21.33 17.16
C GLU A 223 -14.80 -19.96 16.72
N ILE A 224 -14.63 -19.61 15.44
CA ILE A 224 -15.11 -18.33 14.89
C ILE A 224 -16.55 -18.40 14.35
N GLY A 225 -17.21 -19.56 14.44
CA GLY A 225 -18.59 -19.76 13.98
C GLY A 225 -18.79 -19.65 12.46
N VAL A 226 -17.77 -19.97 11.66
CA VAL A 226 -17.79 -19.86 10.20
C VAL A 226 -17.82 -21.25 9.55
N GLN A 227 -18.75 -21.49 8.65
CA GLN A 227 -18.85 -22.78 7.96
C GLN A 227 -17.88 -22.87 6.77
N LYS A 228 -17.60 -24.11 6.33
CA LYS A 228 -16.84 -24.35 5.10
C LYS A 228 -17.57 -23.69 3.93
N TRP A 229 -16.82 -22.92 3.13
CA TRP A 229 -17.36 -22.36 1.91
C TRP A 229 -17.63 -23.49 0.91
N GLU A 230 -18.89 -23.83 0.70
CA GLU A 230 -19.32 -24.71 -0.38
C GLU A 230 -19.39 -23.90 -1.67
N ILE A 231 -18.64 -24.32 -2.68
CA ILE A 231 -18.78 -23.75 -4.02
C ILE A 231 -20.04 -24.40 -4.60
N PRO A 232 -21.06 -23.62 -5.01
CA PRO A 232 -22.23 -24.18 -5.68
C PRO A 232 -21.76 -25.04 -6.85
N SER A 233 -22.27 -26.27 -6.93
CA SER A 233 -22.06 -27.10 -8.12
C SER A 233 -22.88 -26.45 -9.24
N ASP A 234 -22.20 -26.09 -10.34
CA ASP A 234 -22.85 -25.62 -11.57
C ASP A 234 -23.82 -26.67 -12.14
#